data_AF-A0A815RCJ3-F1
#
_entry.id   AF-A0A815RCJ3-F1
#
_cell.length_a   1.000
_cell.length_b   1.000
_cell.length_c   1.000
_cell.angle_alpha   90.00
_cell.angle_beta   90.00
_cell.angle_gamma   90.00
#
_symmetry.space_group_name_H-M   'P 1'
#
loop_
_entity.id
_entity.type
_entity.pdbx_description
1 polymer ?
#
loop_
_entity_poly.entity_id
_entity_poly.type
_entity_poly.pdbx_seq_one_letter_code
_entity_poly.pdbx_strand_id
1 'polypeptide(L)'
;MTKRSLDIENKENELEQFSSSIATSSLAFNSIDQNVPKPAKKARILEEKIVQQDESSSSQEDNDEDDDEGGEEKGPWPIGAVIQHHDGTIHSKYKQYIVYENTEPEMISKTARFWSRKYLKVLQHVDPDSYDMYIHNDFACYGELEVIENCIIDIDKGIFLKHKKQMNFSNYIFAFRRLEALTTVLNCSQQFVGIDDGERFGEFIRLIGACYITILRGLLPKAMFNDEEFNDDDLKKLNKISQQLPNFKQVIKQALILGRDILSIGDIRSAYVNILHAIYCKWSMVIDKIRVDLKEKPHKKDETLWEALKYAAEIKKTAYRESYNFMKEFDLYSKNNPGLGGHSHDLRKWPKAKKALYAFDNIEDENDDSFWFRL
;
A
#
# COMPACT_ATOMS: atom_id res chain seq x y z
N MET A 1 -41.12 47.55 1.42
CA MET A 1 -40.03 46.65 1.85
C MET A 1 -40.31 45.27 1.30
N THR A 2 -39.51 44.82 0.34
CA THR A 2 -39.70 43.58 -0.43
C THR A 2 -39.28 42.36 0.37
N LYS A 3 -39.94 41.21 0.15
CA LYS A 3 -39.66 39.88 0.75
C LYS A 3 -38.17 39.53 0.88
N ARG A 4 -37.33 40.03 -0.02
CA ARG A 4 -35.87 39.85 -0.03
C ARG A 4 -35.13 40.48 1.17
N SER A 5 -35.70 41.49 1.82
CA SER A 5 -35.09 42.13 3.00
C SER A 5 -35.37 41.35 4.30
N LEU A 6 -36.54 40.70 4.40
CA LEU A 6 -36.89 39.84 5.54
C LEU A 6 -36.07 38.54 5.59
N ASP A 7 -35.68 38.00 4.43
CA ASP A 7 -34.86 36.78 4.35
C ASP A 7 -33.37 37.01 4.70
N ILE A 8 -32.90 38.26 4.65
CA ILE A 8 -31.52 38.62 5.03
C ILE A 8 -31.45 38.85 6.55
N GLU A 9 -32.43 39.54 7.11
CA GLU A 9 -32.52 39.83 8.55
C GLU A 9 -32.73 38.56 9.39
N ASN A 10 -33.45 37.56 8.84
CA ASN A 10 -33.59 36.24 9.48
C ASN A 10 -32.30 35.41 9.44
N LYS A 11 -31.44 35.56 8.43
CA LYS A 11 -30.16 34.84 8.35
C LYS A 11 -29.07 35.44 9.23
N GLU A 12 -29.11 36.74 9.47
CA GLU A 12 -28.16 37.40 10.38
C GLU A 12 -28.48 37.04 11.85
N ASN A 13 -29.77 36.92 12.21
CA ASN A 13 -30.18 36.45 13.55
C ASN A 13 -29.82 34.97 13.83
N GLU A 14 -29.84 34.09 12.82
CA GLU A 14 -29.41 32.69 12.98
C GLU A 14 -27.89 32.54 13.17
N LEU A 15 -27.08 33.44 12.60
CA LEU A 15 -25.62 33.46 12.75
C LEU A 15 -25.17 34.02 14.11
N GLU A 16 -25.91 34.96 14.69
CA GLU A 16 -25.64 35.46 16.04
C GLU A 16 -26.02 34.45 17.13
N GLN A 17 -27.13 33.71 16.95
CA GLN A 17 -27.48 32.62 17.88
C GLN A 17 -26.45 31.49 17.86
N PHE A 18 -25.90 31.13 16.70
CA PHE A 18 -24.82 30.13 16.59
C PHE A 18 -23.51 30.57 17.25
N SER A 19 -23.17 31.86 17.18
CA SER A 19 -21.95 32.40 17.80
C SER A 19 -22.03 32.44 19.34
N SER A 20 -23.23 32.65 19.90
CA SER A 20 -23.44 32.63 21.36
C SER A 20 -23.35 31.22 21.98
N SER A 21 -23.70 30.18 21.22
CA SER A 21 -23.66 28.78 21.67
C SER A 21 -22.24 28.19 21.69
N ILE A 22 -21.29 28.77 20.93
CA ILE A 22 -19.89 28.34 20.91
C ILE A 22 -19.11 28.94 22.08
N ALA A 23 -19.49 30.13 22.55
CA ALA A 23 -18.84 30.80 23.68
C ALA A 23 -19.12 30.13 25.05
N THR A 24 -20.21 29.37 25.17
CA THR A 24 -20.61 28.71 26.43
C THR A 24 -20.06 27.29 26.61
N SER A 25 -19.49 26.66 25.57
CA SER A 25 -18.90 25.31 25.68
C SER A 25 -17.39 25.29 25.97
N SER A 26 -16.73 26.45 26.05
CA SER A 26 -15.27 26.58 26.23
C SER A 26 -14.82 26.80 27.69
N LEU A 27 -15.74 26.76 28.67
CA LEU A 27 -15.45 27.07 30.09
C LEU A 27 -15.54 25.87 31.05
N ALA A 28 -15.63 24.64 30.55
CA ALA A 28 -15.79 23.45 31.39
C ALA A 28 -14.75 22.36 31.11
N PHE A 29 -13.45 22.65 31.16
CA PHE A 29 -12.40 21.64 31.33
C PHE A 29 -11.11 22.29 31.87
N ASN A 30 -11.10 22.63 33.16
CA ASN A 30 -9.89 22.94 33.91
C ASN A 30 -10.07 22.47 35.35
N SER A 31 -9.70 21.22 35.61
CA SER A 31 -9.25 20.69 36.90
C SER A 31 -9.08 19.19 36.74
N ILE A 32 -7.84 18.69 36.81
CA ILE A 32 -7.43 17.61 37.72
C ILE A 32 -5.92 17.36 37.55
N ASP A 33 -5.29 17.53 38.70
CA ASP A 33 -3.98 17.16 39.23
C ASP A 33 -2.85 16.59 38.38
N GLN A 34 -1.71 17.23 38.66
CA GLN A 34 -0.34 16.83 38.44
C GLN A 34 0.03 15.70 39.42
N ASN A 35 0.73 14.65 38.96
CA ASN A 35 1.85 13.98 39.67
C ASN A 35 2.13 12.59 39.10
N VAL A 36 3.12 12.44 38.21
CA VAL A 36 3.99 11.24 38.14
C VAL A 36 5.37 11.65 37.58
N PRO A 37 6.50 11.22 38.18
CA PRO A 37 7.83 11.76 37.89
C PRO A 37 8.58 11.04 36.76
N LYS A 38 9.47 11.78 36.08
CA LYS A 38 10.50 11.28 35.14
C LYS A 38 11.57 10.45 35.87
N PRO A 39 12.13 9.41 35.25
CA PRO A 39 13.48 8.95 35.59
C PRO A 39 14.51 9.38 34.53
N ALA A 40 15.64 9.82 35.06
CA ALA A 40 16.79 10.33 34.35
C ALA A 40 17.74 9.22 33.89
N LYS A 41 18.56 9.56 32.89
CA LYS A 41 19.75 8.84 32.43
C LYS A 41 20.77 8.62 33.56
N LYS A 42 21.38 7.43 33.62
CA LYS A 42 22.77 7.24 34.07
C LYS A 42 23.39 6.02 33.36
N ALA A 43 24.71 6.11 33.19
CA ALA A 43 25.53 5.36 32.27
C ALA A 43 26.42 4.30 32.97
N ARG A 44 27.01 3.46 32.11
CA ARG A 44 28.34 2.78 32.19
C ARG A 44 28.53 1.53 33.06
N ILE A 45 28.95 0.47 32.33
CA ILE A 45 30.11 -0.43 32.51
C ILE A 45 30.08 -1.40 33.69
N LEU A 46 30.08 -2.71 33.36
CA LEU A 46 31.11 -3.65 33.84
C LEU A 46 31.17 -4.90 32.93
N GLU A 47 32.29 -5.05 32.24
CA GLU A 47 32.81 -6.34 31.73
C GLU A 47 33.47 -7.08 32.89
N GLU A 48 33.34 -8.41 32.96
CA GLU A 48 34.48 -9.34 32.95
C GLU A 48 34.05 -10.81 33.15
N LYS A 49 34.48 -11.63 32.17
CA LYS A 49 35.12 -12.96 32.28
C LYS A 49 34.44 -14.08 33.10
N ILE A 50 34.06 -15.15 32.39
CA ILE A 50 34.51 -16.51 32.72
C ILE A 50 35.03 -17.17 31.43
N VAL A 51 36.14 -17.88 31.60
CA VAL A 51 37.09 -18.43 30.63
C VAL A 51 36.92 -19.95 30.55
N GLN A 52 36.97 -20.47 29.31
CA GLN A 52 37.51 -21.73 28.75
C GLN A 52 37.38 -23.08 29.49
N GLN A 53 37.01 -24.11 28.72
CA GLN A 53 37.86 -25.26 28.31
C GLN A 53 37.07 -26.11 27.28
N ASP A 54 37.56 -26.29 26.04
CA ASP A 54 38.43 -27.39 25.54
C ASP A 54 37.67 -28.74 25.50
N GLU A 55 37.63 -29.57 24.45
CA GLU A 55 38.65 -29.92 23.45
C GLU A 55 38.03 -30.75 22.28
N SER A 56 38.59 -30.53 21.07
CA SER A 56 38.74 -31.40 19.88
C SER A 56 38.00 -32.74 19.70
N SER A 57 37.45 -32.97 18.50
CA SER A 57 37.84 -34.13 17.66
C SER A 57 37.51 -33.95 16.18
N SER A 58 38.43 -34.44 15.34
CA SER A 58 38.57 -34.25 13.89
C SER A 58 38.20 -35.50 13.09
N SER A 59 37.59 -35.33 11.91
CA SER A 59 37.79 -36.08 10.65
C SER A 59 36.85 -35.44 9.61
N GLN A 60 37.33 -34.81 8.52
CA GLN A 60 37.60 -35.43 7.19
C GLN A 60 36.52 -36.43 6.78
N GLU A 61 35.97 -36.47 5.58
CA GLU A 61 36.07 -35.78 4.29
C GLU A 61 35.08 -36.62 3.46
N ASP A 62 34.07 -36.06 2.80
CA ASP A 62 33.47 -36.72 1.64
C ASP A 62 32.95 -35.62 0.71
N ASN A 63 33.61 -35.56 -0.44
CA ASN A 63 33.29 -34.71 -1.57
C ASN A 63 32.10 -35.32 -2.30
N ASP A 64 31.01 -34.57 -2.41
CA ASP A 64 30.09 -34.69 -3.53
C ASP A 64 29.99 -33.31 -4.18
N GLU A 65 30.84 -33.14 -5.21
CA GLU A 65 30.74 -32.07 -6.20
C GLU A 65 29.52 -32.35 -7.08
N ASP A 66 28.34 -31.93 -6.62
CA ASP A 66 27.22 -31.72 -7.53
C ASP A 66 27.38 -30.32 -8.15
N ASP A 67 28.13 -30.30 -9.26
CA ASP A 67 28.09 -29.26 -10.29
C ASP A 67 26.69 -29.24 -10.94
N ASP A 68 25.71 -28.72 -10.21
CA ASP A 68 24.51 -28.18 -10.83
C ASP A 68 24.88 -26.81 -11.41
N GLU A 69 25.29 -26.82 -12.69
CA GLU A 69 25.21 -25.67 -13.59
C GLU A 69 23.75 -25.25 -13.77
N GLY A 70 23.11 -24.80 -12.69
CA GLY A 70 21.89 -24.05 -12.71
C GLY A 70 22.22 -22.65 -13.22
N GLY A 71 22.14 -22.46 -14.54
CA GLY A 71 22.11 -21.13 -15.13
C GLY A 71 20.99 -20.33 -14.47
N GLU A 72 21.33 -19.55 -13.45
CA GLU A 72 20.38 -18.72 -12.71
C GLU A 72 19.72 -17.79 -13.73
N GLU A 73 18.46 -18.06 -14.05
CA GLU A 73 17.58 -17.15 -14.79
C GLU A 73 17.40 -15.91 -13.89
N LYS A 74 18.38 -15.00 -13.90
CA LYS A 74 18.36 -13.74 -13.13
C LYS A 74 17.42 -12.76 -13.82
N GLY A 75 16.14 -13.09 -13.82
CA GLY A 75 15.08 -12.12 -14.03
C GLY A 75 15.11 -11.06 -12.93
N PRO A 76 14.56 -9.86 -13.17
CA PRO A 76 14.51 -8.82 -12.15
C PRO A 76 13.69 -9.29 -10.95
N TRP A 77 14.23 -9.10 -9.74
CA TRP A 77 13.52 -9.45 -8.50
C TRP A 77 12.43 -8.42 -8.19
N PRO A 78 11.31 -8.84 -7.56
CA PRO A 78 10.33 -7.89 -7.02
C PRO A 78 11.01 -6.93 -6.05
N ILE A 79 10.83 -5.62 -6.25
CA ILE A 79 11.56 -4.61 -5.47
C ILE A 79 11.33 -4.72 -3.96
N GLY A 80 10.18 -5.23 -3.51
CA GLY A 80 9.86 -5.31 -2.09
C GLY A 80 10.75 -6.28 -1.30
N ALA A 81 11.11 -7.43 -1.88
CA ALA A 81 12.07 -8.36 -1.26
C ALA A 81 13.44 -7.68 -1.09
N VAL A 82 13.92 -7.00 -2.14
CA VAL A 82 15.20 -6.28 -2.09
C VAL A 82 15.16 -5.10 -1.09
N ILE A 83 14.04 -4.39 -1.00
CA ILE A 83 13.87 -3.27 -0.05
C ILE A 83 13.94 -3.73 1.42
N GLN A 84 13.53 -4.96 1.74
CA GLN A 84 13.65 -5.49 3.10
C GLN A 84 15.13 -5.62 3.48
N HIS A 85 15.97 -6.14 2.60
CA HIS A 85 17.35 -6.56 2.90
C HIS A 85 18.43 -5.57 2.49
N HIS A 86 18.18 -4.68 1.52
CA HIS A 86 19.20 -3.79 0.95
C HIS A 86 18.87 -2.31 1.06
N ASP A 87 19.91 -1.49 1.23
CA ASP A 87 19.77 -0.05 1.34
C ASP A 87 19.71 0.69 -0.01
N GLY A 88 20.14 0.04 -1.10
CA GLY A 88 20.21 0.62 -2.44
C GLY A 88 21.21 1.78 -2.52
N THR A 89 21.24 2.47 -3.66
CA THR A 89 22.10 3.65 -3.85
C THR A 89 21.27 4.91 -4.11
N ILE A 90 21.71 6.06 -3.61
CA ILE A 90 20.98 7.32 -3.87
C ILE A 90 21.17 7.70 -5.33
N HIS A 91 20.08 7.97 -6.05
CA HIS A 91 20.13 8.36 -7.45
C HIS A 91 20.98 9.64 -7.63
N SER A 92 21.90 9.63 -8.61
CA SER A 92 22.85 10.73 -8.86
C SER A 92 22.17 12.09 -9.08
N LYS A 93 21.19 12.15 -9.99
CA LYS A 93 20.37 13.33 -10.30
C LYS A 93 19.21 13.58 -9.32
N TYR A 94 18.41 12.55 -9.03
CA TYR A 94 17.20 12.70 -8.21
C TYR A 94 17.43 12.23 -6.77
N LYS A 95 18.05 13.08 -5.94
CA LYS A 95 18.50 12.73 -4.56
C LYS A 95 17.40 12.21 -3.62
N GLN A 96 16.12 12.40 -3.98
CA GLN A 96 14.95 11.90 -3.28
C GLN A 96 14.57 10.45 -3.68
N TYR A 97 15.32 9.81 -4.58
CA TYR A 97 15.14 8.43 -5.02
C TYR A 97 16.34 7.56 -4.69
N ILE A 98 16.06 6.27 -4.54
CA ILE A 98 17.01 5.19 -4.32
C ILE A 98 16.88 4.24 -5.51
N VAL A 99 18.02 3.77 -6.01
CA VAL A 99 18.14 2.85 -7.13
C VAL A 99 18.56 1.49 -6.59
N TYR A 100 17.97 0.45 -7.15
CA TYR A 100 18.24 -0.94 -6.87
C TYR A 100 18.58 -1.63 -8.20
N GLU A 101 19.70 -2.35 -8.22
CA GLU A 101 20.13 -3.09 -9.40
C GLU A 101 19.30 -4.37 -9.53
N ASN A 102 18.98 -4.75 -10.77
CA ASN A 102 18.25 -6.00 -11.08
C ASN A 102 16.89 -6.12 -10.37
N THR A 103 16.18 -5.01 -10.15
CA THR A 103 14.83 -5.01 -9.61
C THR A 103 13.84 -4.34 -10.54
N GLU A 104 12.57 -4.71 -10.42
CA GLU A 104 11.48 -3.94 -11.02
C GLU A 104 10.49 -3.44 -9.96
N PRO A 105 10.25 -2.11 -9.86
CA PRO A 105 10.98 -1.02 -10.52
C PRO A 105 12.45 -0.93 -10.10
N GLU A 106 13.28 -0.30 -10.94
CA GLU A 106 14.70 -0.07 -10.64
C GLU A 106 14.91 1.06 -9.62
N MET A 107 13.92 1.94 -9.46
CA MET A 107 14.04 3.08 -8.55
C MET A 107 12.76 3.34 -7.77
N ILE A 108 12.95 3.76 -6.52
CA ILE A 108 11.87 4.05 -5.57
C ILE A 108 12.15 5.37 -4.84
N SER A 109 11.10 6.15 -4.55
CA SER A 109 11.28 7.36 -3.74
C SER A 109 11.67 7.02 -2.30
N LYS A 110 12.46 7.88 -1.64
CA LYS A 110 12.83 7.72 -0.23
C LYS A 110 11.60 7.62 0.68
N THR A 111 10.56 8.37 0.35
CA THR A 111 9.26 8.30 1.05
C THR A 111 8.63 6.94 0.86
N ALA A 112 8.51 6.45 -0.38
CA ALA A 112 7.93 5.15 -0.65
C ALA A 112 8.68 4.03 0.05
N ARG A 113 10.02 4.03 -0.04
CA ARG A 113 10.87 3.05 0.65
C ARG A 113 10.66 3.05 2.16
N PHE A 114 10.59 4.21 2.80
CA PHE A 114 10.33 4.28 4.23
C PHE A 114 9.01 3.62 4.61
N TRP A 115 7.94 3.94 3.86
CA TRP A 115 6.61 3.40 4.12
C TRP A 115 6.50 1.92 3.75
N SER A 116 7.03 1.49 2.61
CA SER A 116 6.99 0.08 2.22
C SER A 116 7.80 -0.78 3.21
N ARG A 117 9.01 -0.37 3.63
CA ARG A 117 9.77 -1.08 4.68
C ARG A 117 8.99 -1.21 5.98
N LYS A 118 8.20 -0.21 6.38
CA LYS A 118 7.36 -0.28 7.59
C LYS A 118 6.40 -1.47 7.51
N TYR A 119 5.70 -1.65 6.39
CA TYR A 119 4.69 -2.69 6.22
C TYR A 119 5.27 -4.05 5.85
N LEU A 120 6.27 -4.09 4.99
CA LEU A 120 6.97 -5.31 4.60
C LEU A 120 7.63 -6.02 5.79
N LYS A 121 8.04 -5.27 6.82
CA LYS A 121 8.53 -5.83 8.10
C LYS A 121 7.43 -6.43 8.97
N VAL A 122 6.16 -6.15 8.70
CA VAL A 122 5.02 -6.77 9.40
C VAL A 122 4.53 -7.97 8.61
N LEU A 123 4.50 -7.87 7.27
CA LEU A 123 4.01 -8.90 6.36
C LEU A 123 4.69 -10.27 6.60
N GLN A 124 6.00 -10.30 6.83
CA GLN A 124 6.72 -11.54 7.16
C GLN A 124 6.32 -12.21 8.50
N HIS A 125 5.43 -11.58 9.28
CA HIS A 125 5.01 -12.07 10.59
C HIS A 125 3.51 -12.26 10.70
N VAL A 126 2.80 -12.24 9.57
CA VAL A 126 1.39 -12.64 9.52
C VAL A 126 1.22 -14.09 9.07
N ASP A 127 2.31 -14.72 8.63
CA ASP A 127 2.37 -16.12 8.21
C ASP A 127 2.64 -17.04 9.42
N PRO A 128 1.69 -17.93 9.78
CA PRO A 128 1.85 -18.92 10.85
C PRO A 128 3.00 -19.89 10.63
N ASP A 129 3.29 -20.25 9.37
CA ASP A 129 4.32 -21.25 9.03
C ASP A 129 5.72 -20.74 9.44
N SER A 130 5.93 -19.42 9.38
CA SER A 130 7.15 -18.75 9.87
C SER A 130 7.37 -18.87 11.38
N TYR A 131 6.41 -19.45 12.12
CA TYR A 131 6.44 -19.63 13.57
C TYR A 131 6.18 -21.08 14.02
N ASP A 132 6.22 -22.05 13.12
CA ASP A 132 5.89 -23.46 13.40
C ASP A 132 4.49 -23.61 14.02
N MET A 133 3.52 -22.85 13.51
CA MET A 133 2.13 -22.83 13.98
C MET A 133 1.17 -23.35 12.91
N TYR A 134 0.18 -24.13 13.32
CA TYR A 134 -0.95 -24.55 12.50
C TYR A 134 -2.19 -23.70 12.83
N ILE A 135 -2.51 -22.78 11.91
CA ILE A 135 -3.73 -21.97 11.95
C ILE A 135 -4.42 -22.12 10.60
N HIS A 136 -5.76 -22.03 10.56
CA HIS A 136 -6.54 -22.02 9.32
C HIS A 136 -5.94 -21.08 8.26
N ASN A 137 -5.97 -21.50 6.99
CA ASN A 137 -5.29 -20.87 5.85
C ASN A 137 -5.66 -19.40 5.64
N ASP A 138 -6.86 -18.99 6.08
CA ASP A 138 -7.32 -17.60 5.92
C ASP A 138 -6.60 -16.64 6.88
N PHE A 139 -5.96 -17.13 7.95
CA PHE A 139 -5.30 -16.26 8.92
C PHE A 139 -4.25 -15.35 8.27
N ALA A 140 -3.41 -15.93 7.42
CA ALA A 140 -2.39 -15.17 6.71
C ALA A 140 -3.05 -14.23 5.67
N CYS A 141 -4.15 -14.65 5.03
CA CYS A 141 -4.92 -13.80 4.12
C CYS A 141 -5.47 -12.55 4.82
N TYR A 142 -6.13 -12.72 5.97
CA TYR A 142 -6.62 -11.62 6.81
C TYR A 142 -5.49 -10.77 7.39
N GLY A 143 -4.35 -11.39 7.72
CA GLY A 143 -3.19 -10.66 8.21
C GLY A 143 -2.53 -9.79 7.16
N GLU A 144 -2.37 -10.27 5.93
CA GLU A 144 -1.91 -9.45 4.81
C GLU A 144 -2.90 -8.30 4.54
N LEU A 145 -4.20 -8.58 4.52
CA LEU A 145 -5.24 -7.56 4.37
C LEU A 145 -5.12 -6.47 5.45
N GLU A 146 -4.95 -6.86 6.72
CA GLU A 146 -4.76 -5.93 7.84
C GLU A 146 -3.53 -5.03 7.64
N VAL A 147 -2.42 -5.58 7.13
CA VAL A 147 -1.20 -4.81 6.81
C VAL A 147 -1.46 -3.79 5.70
N ILE A 148 -2.18 -4.17 4.64
CA ILE A 148 -2.48 -3.26 3.53
C ILE A 148 -3.51 -2.20 3.97
N GLU A 149 -4.53 -2.56 4.76
CA GLU A 149 -5.49 -1.63 5.35
C GLU A 149 -4.79 -0.56 6.21
N ASN A 150 -3.80 -0.97 7.03
CA ASN A 150 -2.96 -0.03 7.77
C ASN A 150 -2.21 0.93 6.84
N CYS A 151 -1.75 0.47 5.68
CA CYS A 151 -1.15 1.31 4.65
C CYS A 151 -2.13 2.37 4.13
N ILE A 152 -3.37 1.98 3.82
CA ILE A 152 -4.43 2.89 3.36
C ILE A 152 -4.81 3.90 4.45
N ILE A 153 -4.94 3.46 5.70
CA ILE A 153 -5.23 4.35 6.84
C ILE A 153 -4.14 5.44 6.96
N ASP A 154 -2.87 5.07 6.81
CA ASP A 154 -1.79 6.05 6.88
C ASP A 154 -1.76 6.96 5.65
N ILE A 155 -2.14 6.47 4.47
CA ILE A 155 -2.41 7.32 3.30
C ILE A 155 -3.50 8.34 3.64
N ASP A 156 -4.65 7.91 4.15
CA ASP A 156 -5.75 8.79 4.58
C ASP A 156 -5.28 9.90 5.54
N LYS A 157 -4.68 9.48 6.66
CA LYS A 157 -4.15 10.39 7.69
C LYS A 157 -3.10 11.37 7.15
N GLY A 158 -2.24 10.92 6.24
CA GLY A 158 -1.10 11.68 5.76
C GLY A 158 -1.39 12.59 4.57
N ILE A 159 -2.42 12.30 3.79
CA ILE A 159 -2.69 12.95 2.50
C ILE A 159 -3.99 13.74 2.56
N PHE A 160 -5.05 13.15 3.10
CA PHE A 160 -6.40 13.71 3.07
C PHE A 160 -6.74 14.50 4.33
N LEU A 161 -5.77 14.68 5.25
CA LEU A 161 -5.78 15.55 6.45
C LEU A 161 -7.20 15.99 6.85
N LYS A 162 -7.80 15.28 7.81
CA LYS A 162 -9.07 15.60 8.50
C LYS A 162 -9.65 16.97 8.10
N HIS A 163 -10.42 16.95 7.00
CA HIS A 163 -11.28 18.01 6.45
C HIS A 163 -10.85 19.49 6.66
N LYS A 164 -10.53 20.20 5.55
CA LYS A 164 -11.04 21.56 5.20
C LYS A 164 -10.21 22.34 4.16
N LYS A 165 -9.02 21.87 3.73
CA LYS A 165 -8.18 22.63 2.76
C LYS A 165 -8.00 21.86 1.46
N GLN A 166 -8.24 22.54 0.33
CA GLN A 166 -7.94 21.98 -0.99
C GLN A 166 -6.47 21.57 -1.05
N MET A 167 -6.21 20.33 -1.45
CA MET A 167 -4.85 19.84 -1.62
C MET A 167 -4.14 20.61 -2.75
N ASN A 168 -2.89 21.01 -2.49
CA ASN A 168 -2.04 21.61 -3.51
C ASN A 168 -1.24 20.54 -4.28
N PHE A 169 -0.56 20.95 -5.34
CA PHE A 169 0.25 20.07 -6.19
C PHE A 169 1.31 19.28 -5.39
N SER A 170 2.02 19.93 -4.46
CA SER A 170 3.03 19.27 -3.63
C SER A 170 2.45 18.16 -2.75
N ASN A 171 1.24 18.37 -2.22
CA ASN A 171 0.55 17.33 -1.44
C ASN A 171 0.24 16.10 -2.30
N TYR A 172 -0.16 16.28 -3.57
CA TYR A 172 -0.37 15.15 -4.49
C TYR A 172 0.93 14.45 -4.90
N ILE A 173 2.05 15.16 -4.98
CA ILE A 173 3.37 14.54 -5.18
C ILE A 173 3.73 13.65 -3.98
N PHE A 174 3.52 14.13 -2.75
CA PHE A 174 3.70 13.30 -1.55
C PHE A 174 2.72 12.13 -1.50
N ALA A 175 1.48 12.35 -1.93
CA ALA A 175 0.46 11.32 -2.01
C ALA A 175 0.86 10.20 -2.97
N PHE A 176 1.33 10.57 -4.16
CA PHE A 176 1.82 9.62 -5.15
C PHE A 176 2.99 8.78 -4.62
N ARG A 177 3.90 9.36 -3.84
CA ARG A 177 4.99 8.59 -3.21
C ARG A 177 4.50 7.63 -2.12
N ARG A 178 3.36 7.86 -1.48
CA ARG A 178 2.76 6.85 -0.60
C ARG A 178 1.99 5.80 -1.40
N LEU A 179 1.36 6.19 -2.50
CA LEU A 179 0.73 5.27 -3.46
C LEU A 179 1.76 4.31 -4.07
N GLU A 180 2.96 4.81 -4.38
CA GLU A 180 4.12 4.00 -4.76
C GLU A 180 4.47 2.97 -3.68
N ALA A 181 4.49 3.37 -2.39
CA ALA A 181 4.70 2.44 -1.29
C ALA A 181 3.61 1.35 -1.21
N LEU A 182 2.34 1.75 -1.34
CA LEU A 182 1.20 0.83 -1.37
C LEU A 182 1.33 -0.16 -2.54
N THR A 183 1.71 0.33 -3.72
CA THR A 183 1.95 -0.51 -4.91
C THR A 183 3.03 -1.56 -4.61
N THR A 184 4.13 -1.17 -3.95
CA THR A 184 5.19 -2.10 -3.55
C THR A 184 4.69 -3.14 -2.54
N VAL A 185 3.88 -2.74 -1.55
CA VAL A 185 3.34 -3.66 -0.54
C VAL A 185 2.38 -4.66 -1.19
N LEU A 186 1.46 -4.19 -2.05
CA LEU A 186 0.55 -5.05 -2.81
C LEU A 186 1.30 -6.08 -3.66
N ASN A 187 2.40 -5.66 -4.31
CA ASN A 187 3.22 -6.57 -5.11
C ASN A 187 3.97 -7.64 -4.30
N CYS A 188 3.99 -7.52 -2.98
CA CYS A 188 4.55 -8.53 -2.08
C CYS A 188 3.50 -9.25 -1.25
N SER A 189 2.23 -8.87 -1.35
CA SER A 189 1.13 -9.49 -0.62
C SER A 189 0.46 -10.48 -1.56
N GLN A 190 0.76 -11.77 -1.38
CA GLN A 190 0.32 -12.82 -2.31
C GLN A 190 -0.86 -13.62 -1.77
N GLN A 191 -1.08 -13.62 -0.46
CA GLN A 191 -2.05 -14.50 0.19
C GLN A 191 -3.42 -13.85 0.31
N PHE A 192 -3.51 -12.52 0.47
CA PHE A 192 -4.80 -11.85 0.72
C PHE A 192 -5.86 -12.04 -0.40
N VAL A 193 -5.45 -12.46 -1.60
CA VAL A 193 -6.37 -12.82 -2.71
C VAL A 193 -7.13 -14.12 -2.47
N GLY A 194 -6.65 -14.96 -1.55
CA GLY A 194 -7.28 -16.22 -1.14
C GLY A 194 -8.28 -16.08 0.00
N ILE A 195 -8.61 -14.85 0.42
CA ILE A 195 -9.59 -14.59 1.48
C ILE A 195 -10.97 -15.19 1.12
N ASP A 196 -11.60 -15.82 2.10
CA ASP A 196 -12.92 -16.45 1.96
C ASP A 196 -14.08 -15.41 1.91
N ASP A 197 -13.84 -14.20 2.42
CA ASP A 197 -14.76 -13.06 2.35
C ASP A 197 -14.64 -12.30 1.03
N GLY A 198 -15.32 -12.83 0.00
CA GLY A 198 -15.36 -12.24 -1.33
C GLY A 198 -16.05 -10.87 -1.40
N GLU A 199 -16.96 -10.55 -0.49
CA GLU A 199 -17.61 -9.23 -0.43
C GLU A 199 -16.61 -8.19 0.05
N ARG A 200 -15.94 -8.43 1.19
CA ARG A 200 -14.89 -7.55 1.71
C ARG A 200 -13.75 -7.38 0.73
N PHE A 201 -13.30 -8.47 0.10
CA PHE A 201 -12.30 -8.40 -0.97
C PHE A 201 -12.77 -7.44 -2.08
N GLY A 202 -14.00 -7.62 -2.58
CA GLY A 202 -14.52 -6.77 -3.64
C GLY A 202 -14.60 -5.28 -3.26
N GLU A 203 -15.00 -4.97 -2.03
CA GLU A 203 -14.99 -3.60 -1.53
C GLU A 203 -13.59 -3.02 -1.40
N PHE A 204 -12.65 -3.83 -0.91
CA PHE A 204 -11.25 -3.46 -0.76
C PHE A 204 -10.58 -3.14 -2.10
N ILE A 205 -10.82 -3.96 -3.13
CA ILE A 205 -10.34 -3.70 -4.50
C ILE A 205 -10.88 -2.37 -5.03
N ARG A 206 -12.17 -2.05 -4.79
CA ARG A 206 -12.75 -0.76 -5.16
C ARG A 206 -12.08 0.41 -4.42
N LEU A 207 -11.76 0.22 -3.14
CA LEU A 207 -11.08 1.21 -2.32
C LEU A 207 -9.65 1.51 -2.84
N ILE A 208 -8.88 0.47 -3.17
CA ILE A 208 -7.54 0.60 -3.77
C ILE A 208 -7.62 1.37 -5.09
N GLY A 209 -8.52 0.97 -6.00
CA GLY A 209 -8.72 1.66 -7.27
C GLY A 209 -9.10 3.14 -7.10
N ALA A 210 -10.00 3.44 -6.17
CA ALA A 210 -10.39 4.81 -5.84
C ALA A 210 -9.22 5.64 -5.30
N CYS A 211 -8.32 5.03 -4.52
CA CYS A 211 -7.10 5.66 -4.03
C CYS A 211 -6.19 6.10 -5.20
N TYR A 212 -5.89 5.19 -6.14
CA TYR A 212 -5.11 5.50 -7.34
C TYR A 212 -5.72 6.66 -8.11
N ILE A 213 -7.01 6.56 -8.46
CA ILE A 213 -7.65 7.57 -9.32
C ILE A 213 -7.79 8.91 -8.64
N THR A 214 -8.05 8.95 -7.34
CA THR A 214 -8.14 10.22 -6.58
C THR A 214 -6.81 10.96 -6.60
N ILE A 215 -5.70 10.26 -6.33
CA ILE A 215 -4.35 10.85 -6.34
C ILE A 215 -3.98 11.30 -7.77
N LEU A 216 -4.24 10.46 -8.77
CA LEU A 216 -3.92 10.76 -10.16
C LEU A 216 -4.73 11.95 -10.69
N ARG A 217 -6.02 12.07 -10.34
CA ARG A 217 -6.85 13.22 -10.74
C ARG A 217 -6.37 14.53 -10.13
N GLY A 218 -5.84 14.50 -8.91
CA GLY A 218 -5.21 15.67 -8.30
C GLY A 218 -3.89 16.06 -8.95
N LEU A 219 -3.13 15.07 -9.44
CA LEU A 219 -1.81 15.26 -10.01
C LEU A 219 -1.83 15.63 -11.49
N LEU A 220 -2.58 14.91 -12.31
CA LEU A 220 -2.56 14.98 -13.78
C LEU A 220 -3.51 16.05 -14.34
N PRO A 221 -3.34 16.49 -15.60
CA PRO A 221 -4.35 17.30 -16.30
C PRO A 221 -5.57 16.45 -16.72
N LYS A 222 -6.72 17.10 -16.96
CA LYS A 222 -7.97 16.41 -17.33
C LYS A 222 -7.87 15.63 -18.64
N ALA A 223 -7.10 16.15 -19.61
CA ALA A 223 -6.82 15.48 -20.88
C ALA A 223 -6.17 14.08 -20.72
N MET A 224 -5.57 13.75 -19.56
CA MET A 224 -5.09 12.39 -19.30
C MET A 224 -6.24 11.37 -19.14
N PHE A 225 -7.43 11.81 -18.73
CA PHE A 225 -8.58 10.95 -18.42
C PHE A 225 -9.63 10.92 -19.53
N ASN A 226 -9.65 11.95 -20.38
CA ASN A 226 -10.67 12.18 -21.38
C ASN A 226 -10.05 12.22 -22.78
N ASP A 227 -10.83 12.11 -23.85
CA ASP A 227 -10.31 12.18 -25.23
C ASP A 227 -10.02 13.64 -25.69
N GLU A 228 -9.79 14.55 -24.74
CA GLU A 228 -9.42 15.94 -24.99
C GLU A 228 -7.95 16.07 -25.42
N GLU A 229 -7.66 17.03 -26.30
CA GLU A 229 -6.30 17.37 -26.71
C GLU A 229 -5.53 18.08 -25.59
N PHE A 230 -4.21 17.87 -25.55
CA PHE A 230 -3.33 18.55 -24.59
C PHE A 230 -3.06 19.98 -25.04
N ASN A 231 -3.34 20.95 -24.17
CA ASN A 231 -2.87 22.33 -24.36
C ASN A 231 -1.44 22.51 -23.82
N ASP A 232 -0.84 23.67 -24.10
CA ASP A 232 0.53 23.99 -23.67
C ASP A 232 0.74 23.91 -22.15
N ASP A 233 -0.27 24.27 -21.36
CA ASP A 233 -0.18 24.25 -19.91
C ASP A 233 -0.26 22.83 -19.34
N ASP A 234 -1.04 21.95 -19.97
CA ASP A 234 -1.06 20.52 -19.67
C ASP A 234 0.32 19.90 -19.95
N LEU A 235 0.94 20.22 -21.08
CA LEU A 235 2.28 19.75 -21.43
C LEU A 235 3.35 20.25 -20.45
N LYS A 236 3.30 21.53 -20.05
CA LYS A 236 4.19 22.07 -19.00
C LYS A 236 3.98 21.34 -17.67
N LYS A 237 2.73 21.08 -17.28
CA LYS A 237 2.39 20.36 -16.05
C LYS A 237 2.93 18.94 -16.07
N LEU A 238 2.73 18.19 -17.16
CA LEU A 238 3.23 16.83 -17.31
C LEU A 238 4.77 16.77 -17.26
N ASN A 239 5.45 17.70 -17.93
CA ASN A 239 6.91 17.81 -17.85
C ASN A 239 7.41 18.13 -16.43
N LYS A 240 6.69 18.97 -15.69
CA LYS A 240 6.99 19.22 -14.28
C LYS A 240 6.81 17.96 -13.44
N ILE A 241 5.77 17.16 -13.70
CA ILE A 241 5.53 15.89 -13.00
C ILE A 241 6.64 14.89 -13.31
N SER A 242 7.03 14.71 -14.58
CA SER A 242 8.09 13.76 -14.96
C SER A 242 9.44 14.08 -14.31
N GLN A 243 9.72 15.37 -14.06
CA GLN A 243 10.92 15.78 -13.32
C GLN A 243 10.83 15.51 -11.81
N GLN A 244 9.65 15.62 -11.19
CA GLN A 244 9.46 15.41 -9.75
C GLN A 244 9.22 13.94 -9.37
N LEU A 245 8.66 13.18 -10.31
CA LEU A 245 8.30 11.77 -10.24
C LEU A 245 8.93 11.00 -11.43
N PRO A 246 10.27 10.87 -11.48
CA PRO A 246 10.97 10.17 -12.56
C PRO A 246 10.52 8.72 -12.78
N ASN A 247 10.00 8.05 -11.74
CA ASN A 247 9.50 6.68 -11.83
C ASN A 247 7.97 6.59 -11.96
N PHE A 248 7.29 7.70 -12.27
CA PHE A 248 5.83 7.74 -12.40
C PHE A 248 5.30 6.60 -13.27
N LYS A 249 5.87 6.44 -14.48
CA LYS A 249 5.45 5.39 -15.43
C LYS A 249 5.63 3.98 -14.87
N GLN A 250 6.72 3.72 -14.14
CA GLN A 250 6.98 2.41 -13.55
C GLN A 250 5.96 2.07 -12.46
N VAL A 251 5.55 3.04 -11.64
CA VAL A 251 4.48 2.84 -10.65
C VAL A 251 3.15 2.51 -11.34
N ILE A 252 2.81 3.20 -12.44
CA ILE A 252 1.60 2.89 -13.21
C ILE A 252 1.70 1.51 -13.89
N LYS A 253 2.88 1.14 -14.42
CA LYS A 253 3.16 -0.20 -14.97
C LYS A 253 2.82 -1.28 -13.94
N GLN A 254 3.35 -1.15 -12.73
CA GLN A 254 3.12 -2.11 -11.65
C GLN A 254 1.66 -2.13 -11.21
N ALA A 255 1.02 -0.97 -11.09
CA ALA A 255 -0.41 -0.89 -10.79
C ALA A 255 -1.29 -1.56 -11.86
N LEU A 256 -0.88 -1.56 -13.13
CA LEU A 256 -1.58 -2.27 -14.21
C LEU A 256 -1.43 -3.79 -14.11
N ILE A 257 -0.22 -4.26 -13.81
CA ILE A 257 0.06 -5.69 -13.62
C ILE A 257 -0.77 -6.20 -12.42
N LEU A 258 -0.71 -5.50 -11.29
CA LEU A 258 -1.61 -5.74 -10.16
C LEU A 258 -3.09 -5.65 -10.56
N GLY A 259 -3.45 -4.69 -11.41
CA GLY A 259 -4.79 -4.54 -11.96
C GLY A 259 -5.33 -5.79 -12.65
N ARG A 260 -4.47 -6.48 -13.38
CA ARG A 260 -4.77 -7.77 -14.02
C ARG A 260 -4.82 -8.89 -12.99
N ASP A 261 -3.78 -8.99 -12.15
CA ASP A 261 -3.52 -10.15 -11.29
C ASP A 261 -4.43 -10.19 -10.05
N ILE A 262 -4.70 -9.04 -9.45
CA ILE A 262 -5.37 -8.94 -8.14
C ILE A 262 -6.62 -8.06 -8.14
N LEU A 263 -6.78 -7.10 -9.08
CA LEU A 263 -7.94 -6.20 -9.11
C LEU A 263 -9.08 -6.70 -10.02
N SER A 264 -9.16 -8.01 -10.26
CA SER A 264 -10.23 -8.66 -11.00
C SER A 264 -11.04 -9.57 -10.06
N ILE A 265 -12.36 -9.41 -10.03
CA ILE A 265 -13.25 -10.20 -9.16
C ILE A 265 -14.08 -11.11 -10.07
N GLY A 266 -13.62 -12.34 -10.33
CA GLY A 266 -14.27 -13.21 -11.32
C GLY A 266 -14.41 -12.52 -12.68
N ASP A 267 -15.62 -12.46 -13.25
CA ASP A 267 -15.91 -11.74 -14.50
C ASP A 267 -16.03 -10.21 -14.33
N ILE A 268 -15.99 -9.71 -13.09
CA ILE A 268 -16.14 -8.30 -12.77
C ILE A 268 -14.79 -7.60 -12.88
N ARG A 269 -14.61 -6.92 -14.02
CA ARG A 269 -13.41 -6.15 -14.31
C ARG A 269 -13.53 -4.73 -13.75
N SER A 270 -12.66 -4.40 -12.80
CA SER A 270 -12.52 -3.06 -12.23
C SER A 270 -12.24 -2.00 -13.30
N ALA A 271 -13.11 -0.98 -13.42
CA ALA A 271 -12.95 0.06 -14.43
C ALA A 271 -11.73 0.97 -14.15
N TYR A 272 -11.23 0.97 -12.92
CA TYR A 272 -9.98 1.60 -12.53
C TYR A 272 -8.79 1.17 -13.42
N VAL A 273 -8.73 -0.11 -13.80
CA VAL A 273 -7.62 -0.66 -14.60
C VAL A 273 -7.63 -0.09 -16.03
N ASN A 274 -8.81 0.14 -16.62
CA ASN A 274 -8.95 0.80 -17.92
C ASN A 274 -8.44 2.25 -17.88
N ILE A 275 -8.72 2.97 -16.79
CA ILE A 275 -8.25 4.34 -16.58
C ILE A 275 -6.71 4.37 -16.45
N LEU A 276 -6.14 3.44 -15.68
CA LEU A 276 -4.68 3.30 -15.58
C LEU A 276 -4.05 3.02 -16.94
N HIS A 277 -4.68 2.19 -17.76
CA HIS A 277 -4.23 1.89 -19.13
C HIS A 277 -4.23 3.15 -20.00
N ALA A 278 -5.31 3.93 -19.98
CA ALA A 278 -5.38 5.18 -20.72
C ALA A 278 -4.28 6.18 -20.30
N ILE A 279 -4.04 6.30 -18.99
CA ILE A 279 -2.98 7.15 -18.42
C ILE A 279 -1.61 6.67 -18.88
N TYR A 280 -1.34 5.36 -18.80
CA TYR A 280 -0.06 4.77 -19.20
C TYR A 280 0.26 5.02 -20.68
N CYS A 281 -0.72 4.77 -21.56
CA CYS A 281 -0.58 4.96 -23.00
C CYS A 281 -0.36 6.44 -23.36
N LYS A 282 -1.14 7.35 -22.77
CA LYS A 282 -0.96 8.80 -22.99
C LYS A 282 0.35 9.32 -22.44
N TRP A 283 0.76 8.87 -21.26
CA TRP A 283 2.06 9.23 -20.69
C TRP A 283 3.19 8.80 -21.61
N SER A 284 3.17 7.54 -22.07
CA SER A 284 4.18 6.99 -22.99
C SER A 284 4.25 7.82 -24.29
N MET A 285 3.11 8.20 -24.84
CA MET A 285 3.04 9.00 -26.06
C MET A 285 3.55 10.43 -25.87
N VAL A 286 3.12 11.10 -24.78
CA VAL A 286 3.37 12.54 -24.59
C VAL A 286 4.76 12.81 -24.00
N ILE A 287 5.16 12.04 -22.99
CA ILE A 287 6.43 12.25 -22.27
C ILE A 287 7.56 11.44 -22.90
N ASP A 288 7.36 10.15 -23.14
CA ASP A 288 8.43 9.29 -23.64
C ASP A 288 8.53 9.30 -25.18
N LYS A 289 7.53 9.85 -25.86
CA LYS A 289 7.41 9.85 -27.33
C LYS A 289 7.34 8.43 -27.92
N ILE A 290 6.79 7.50 -27.15
CA ILE A 290 6.63 6.09 -27.54
C ILE A 290 5.14 5.80 -27.75
N ARG A 291 4.81 5.21 -28.91
CA ARG A 291 3.48 4.65 -29.15
C ARG A 291 3.41 3.23 -28.62
N VAL A 292 2.39 2.94 -27.82
CA VAL A 292 2.10 1.58 -27.35
C VAL A 292 1.27 0.89 -28.44
N ASP A 293 1.80 -0.20 -29.00
CA ASP A 293 1.06 -1.08 -29.90
C ASP A 293 0.67 -2.37 -29.17
N LEU A 294 -0.61 -2.74 -29.24
CA LEU A 294 -1.15 -3.94 -28.63
C LEU A 294 -1.39 -5.06 -29.65
N LYS A 295 -1.12 -4.83 -30.94
CA LYS A 295 -1.35 -5.82 -32.01
C LYS A 295 -0.24 -6.86 -32.08
N GLU A 296 0.99 -6.44 -31.83
CA GLU A 296 2.16 -7.32 -31.88
C GLU A 296 2.55 -7.73 -30.47
N LYS A 297 2.73 -9.04 -30.25
CA LYS A 297 3.22 -9.56 -28.97
C LYS A 297 4.70 -9.21 -28.84
N PRO A 298 5.13 -8.53 -27.76
CA PRO A 298 6.52 -8.11 -27.59
C PRO A 298 7.42 -9.29 -27.19
N HIS A 299 8.72 -9.01 -27.05
CA HIS A 299 9.68 -9.95 -26.46
C HIS A 299 9.31 -10.33 -25.02
N LYS A 300 9.72 -11.53 -24.56
CA LYS A 300 9.39 -12.17 -23.25
C LYS A 300 9.41 -11.19 -22.07
N LYS A 301 10.39 -10.28 -22.00
CA LYS A 301 10.56 -9.30 -20.90
C LYS A 301 9.40 -8.29 -20.73
N ASP A 302 8.61 -8.05 -21.77
CA ASP A 302 7.50 -7.10 -21.76
C ASP A 302 6.13 -7.79 -21.85
N GLU A 303 6.11 -9.13 -21.83
CA GLU A 303 4.92 -9.95 -21.99
C GLU A 303 3.88 -9.68 -20.89
N THR A 304 4.30 -9.69 -19.62
CA THR A 304 3.42 -9.43 -18.47
C THR A 304 2.71 -8.07 -18.57
N LEU A 305 3.45 -7.02 -18.95
CA LEU A 305 2.87 -5.69 -19.14
C LEU A 305 1.92 -5.67 -20.33
N TRP A 306 2.30 -6.27 -21.45
CA TRP A 306 1.46 -6.32 -22.64
C TRP A 306 0.13 -7.02 -22.37
N GLU A 307 0.17 -8.14 -21.64
CA GLU A 307 -1.04 -8.85 -21.20
C GLU A 307 -1.92 -7.98 -20.30
N ALA A 308 -1.31 -7.27 -19.33
CA ALA A 308 -2.04 -6.34 -18.47
C ALA A 308 -2.68 -5.19 -19.25
N LEU A 309 -1.98 -4.62 -20.24
CA LEU A 309 -2.52 -3.56 -21.11
C LEU A 309 -3.65 -4.08 -21.99
N LYS A 310 -3.50 -5.27 -22.58
CA LYS A 310 -4.54 -5.90 -23.40
C LYS A 310 -5.79 -6.20 -22.56
N TYR A 311 -5.60 -6.81 -21.40
CA TYR A 311 -6.67 -7.07 -20.44
C TYR A 311 -7.42 -5.77 -20.09
N ALA A 312 -6.68 -4.71 -19.75
CA ALA A 312 -7.25 -3.41 -19.39
C ALA A 312 -8.01 -2.74 -20.54
N ALA A 313 -7.53 -2.88 -21.79
CA ALA A 313 -8.16 -2.30 -22.97
C ALA A 313 -9.52 -2.93 -23.31
N GLU A 314 -9.70 -4.21 -22.97
CA GLU A 314 -10.95 -4.95 -23.18
C GLU A 314 -12.04 -4.64 -22.14
N ILE A 315 -11.71 -3.96 -21.05
CA ILE A 315 -12.67 -3.56 -20.01
C ILE A 315 -13.63 -2.51 -20.60
N LYS A 316 -14.93 -2.85 -20.65
CA LYS A 316 -15.96 -1.93 -21.14
C LYS A 316 -16.11 -0.75 -20.17
N LYS A 317 -16.07 0.48 -20.71
CA LYS A 317 -16.29 1.74 -19.95
C LYS A 317 -17.64 1.84 -19.22
N THR A 318 -18.61 0.99 -19.55
CA THR A 318 -20.03 1.14 -19.15
C THR A 318 -20.48 0.24 -18.00
N ALA A 319 -19.56 -0.52 -17.39
CA ALA A 319 -19.89 -1.31 -16.22
C ALA A 319 -19.34 -0.61 -14.96
N TYR A 320 -20.14 -0.62 -13.88
CA TYR A 320 -19.77 -0.35 -12.48
C TYR A 320 -20.17 1.00 -11.84
N ARG A 321 -20.75 0.85 -10.64
CA ARG A 321 -21.15 1.89 -9.68
C ARG A 321 -19.94 2.43 -8.89
N GLU A 322 -18.77 2.52 -9.52
CA GLU A 322 -17.55 3.01 -8.87
C GLU A 322 -17.60 4.53 -8.73
N SER A 323 -17.37 5.06 -7.52
CA SER A 323 -17.40 6.51 -7.32
C SER A 323 -16.12 7.22 -7.78
N TYR A 324 -15.02 6.46 -7.93
CA TYR A 324 -13.69 7.00 -8.19
C TYR A 324 -13.28 8.10 -7.19
N ASN A 325 -13.80 8.03 -5.96
CA ASN A 325 -13.57 8.98 -4.88
C ASN A 325 -13.15 8.22 -3.64
N PHE A 326 -11.86 8.34 -3.30
CA PHE A 326 -11.26 7.63 -2.18
C PHE A 326 -12.00 7.86 -0.88
N MET A 327 -12.36 9.10 -0.53
CA MET A 327 -13.02 9.40 0.74
C MET A 327 -14.39 8.71 0.85
N LYS A 328 -15.13 8.63 -0.26
CA LYS A 328 -16.44 7.97 -0.29
C LYS A 328 -16.30 6.45 -0.16
N GLU A 329 -15.38 5.84 -0.92
CA GLU A 329 -15.16 4.40 -0.82
C GLU A 329 -14.54 4.02 0.53
N PHE A 330 -13.67 4.86 1.11
CA PHE A 330 -13.05 4.61 2.41
C PHE A 330 -14.07 4.70 3.55
N ASP A 331 -14.96 5.69 3.54
CA ASP A 331 -16.05 5.80 4.50
C ASP A 331 -17.02 4.62 4.38
N LEU A 332 -17.35 4.18 3.16
CA LEU A 332 -18.18 3.00 2.93
C LEU A 332 -17.50 1.72 3.45
N TYR A 333 -16.25 1.48 3.06
CA TYR A 333 -15.48 0.31 3.48
C TYR A 333 -15.32 0.25 5.01
N SER A 334 -15.02 1.39 5.64
CA SER A 334 -14.87 1.49 7.09
C SER A 334 -16.17 1.23 7.85
N LYS A 335 -17.33 1.57 7.26
CA LYS A 335 -18.65 1.30 7.84
C LYS A 335 -19.02 -0.18 7.75
N ASN A 336 -18.69 -0.82 6.63
CA ASN A 336 -19.00 -2.22 6.39
C ASN A 336 -18.03 -3.16 7.14
N ASN A 337 -16.81 -2.71 7.40
CA ASN A 337 -15.76 -3.50 8.05
C ASN A 337 -15.27 -2.82 9.34
N PRO A 338 -16.08 -2.82 10.42
CA PRO A 338 -15.69 -2.25 11.70
C PRO A 338 -14.50 -3.03 12.26
N GLY A 339 -13.37 -2.36 12.45
CA GLY A 339 -12.10 -3.02 12.81
C GLY A 339 -11.03 -3.00 11.72
N LEU A 340 -11.20 -2.17 10.69
CA LEU A 340 -10.20 -1.86 9.66
C LEU A 340 -8.77 -1.70 10.22
N GLY A 341 -7.82 -2.46 9.67
CA GLY A 341 -6.42 -2.43 10.06
C GLY A 341 -6.18 -2.96 11.48
N GLY A 342 -5.02 -2.63 12.06
CA GLY A 342 -4.66 -3.09 13.40
C GLY A 342 -3.37 -3.90 13.46
N HIS A 343 -3.34 -4.87 14.36
CA HIS A 343 -2.18 -5.74 14.63
C HIS A 343 -2.63 -7.09 15.21
N SER A 344 -3.86 -7.50 14.92
CA SER A 344 -4.44 -8.71 15.49
C SER A 344 -3.80 -9.97 14.90
N HIS A 345 -3.31 -9.87 13.66
CA HIS A 345 -2.61 -10.94 12.94
C HIS A 345 -1.08 -10.82 12.99
N ASP A 346 -0.52 -9.76 13.58
CA ASP A 346 0.94 -9.64 13.79
C ASP A 346 1.37 -10.62 14.90
N LEU A 347 1.91 -11.77 14.50
CA LEU A 347 2.29 -12.83 15.42
C LEU A 347 3.38 -12.38 16.41
N ARG A 348 4.16 -11.32 16.14
CA ARG A 348 5.10 -10.79 17.16
C ARG A 348 4.39 -10.19 18.37
N LYS A 349 3.12 -9.82 18.22
CA LYS A 349 2.29 -9.24 19.29
C LYS A 349 1.58 -10.32 20.11
N TRP A 350 1.59 -11.57 19.66
CA TRP A 350 0.95 -12.67 20.36
C TRP A 350 1.77 -13.09 21.58
N PRO A 351 1.13 -13.29 22.75
CA PRO A 351 1.79 -13.90 23.90
C PRO A 351 2.32 -15.31 23.54
N LYS A 352 3.47 -15.70 24.10
CA LYS A 352 4.05 -17.04 23.90
C LYS A 352 3.06 -18.15 24.22
N ALA A 353 2.29 -18.01 25.31
CA ALA A 353 1.27 -18.97 25.70
C ALA A 353 0.18 -19.14 24.62
N LYS A 354 -0.21 -18.04 23.96
CA LYS A 354 -1.20 -18.10 22.87
C LYS A 354 -0.62 -18.82 21.65
N LYS A 355 0.63 -18.53 21.27
CA LYS A 355 1.29 -19.22 20.14
C LYS A 355 1.42 -20.72 20.38
N ALA A 356 1.79 -21.11 21.59
CA ALA A 356 1.94 -22.51 21.95
C ALA A 356 0.65 -23.31 21.70
N LEU A 357 -0.53 -22.73 21.92
CA LEU A 357 -1.82 -23.41 21.65
C LEU A 357 -2.00 -23.84 20.18
N TYR A 358 -1.29 -23.20 19.25
CA TYR A 358 -1.35 -23.49 17.82
C TYR A 358 -0.05 -24.11 17.31
N ALA A 359 0.91 -24.47 18.17
CA ALA A 359 2.15 -25.12 17.73
C ALA A 359 1.86 -26.54 17.22
N PHE A 360 2.58 -26.97 16.17
CA PHE A 360 2.43 -28.32 15.60
C PHE A 360 2.53 -29.43 16.65
N ASP A 361 3.43 -29.27 17.63
CA ASP A 361 3.67 -30.24 18.71
C ASP A 361 2.44 -30.48 19.62
N ASN A 362 1.45 -29.60 19.60
CA ASN A 362 0.26 -29.68 20.48
C ASN A 362 -1.00 -30.20 19.76
N ILE A 363 -0.89 -30.64 18.51
CA ILE A 363 -1.97 -31.34 17.81
C ILE A 363 -1.85 -32.83 18.16
N GLU A 364 -2.45 -33.22 19.29
CA GLU A 364 -2.34 -34.60 19.82
C GLU A 364 -3.18 -35.63 19.04
N ASP A 365 -4.11 -35.20 18.17
CA ASP A 365 -4.92 -36.11 17.33
C ASP A 365 -5.47 -35.40 16.08
N GLU A 366 -5.14 -35.89 14.88
CA GLU A 366 -5.69 -35.38 13.60
C GLU A 366 -7.23 -35.53 13.49
N ASN A 367 -7.85 -36.31 14.39
CA ASN A 367 -9.29 -36.56 14.46
C ASN A 367 -10.02 -35.76 15.55
N ASP A 368 -9.34 -34.85 16.27
CA ASP A 368 -10.01 -34.00 17.27
C ASP A 368 -10.71 -32.81 16.59
N ASP A 369 -11.98 -33.01 16.23
CA ASP A 369 -12.86 -31.96 15.71
C ASP A 369 -12.92 -30.72 16.62
N SER A 370 -12.57 -30.84 17.91
CA SER A 370 -12.54 -29.72 18.85
C SER A 370 -11.40 -28.73 18.59
N PHE A 371 -10.35 -29.14 17.88
CA PHE A 371 -9.28 -28.24 17.43
C PHE A 371 -9.82 -27.20 16.44
N TRP A 372 -10.63 -27.64 15.48
CA TRP A 372 -11.23 -26.78 14.46
C TRP A 372 -12.23 -25.77 15.03
N PHE A 373 -12.89 -26.08 16.14
CA PHE A 373 -13.84 -25.16 16.81
C PHE A 373 -13.19 -24.16 17.78
N ARG A 374 -11.87 -24.27 18.05
CA ARG A 374 -11.10 -23.30 18.86
C ARG A 374 -10.44 -22.18 18.04
N LEU A 375 -10.41 -22.35 16.72
CA LEU A 375 -10.08 -21.34 15.72
C LEU A 375 -11.27 -20.41 15.51
#